data_AF-A0A1I3Z7Q4-F1
#
_entry.id   AF-A0A1I3Z7Q4-F1
#
_cell.length_a   1.000
_cell.length_b   1.000
_cell.length_c   1.000
_cell.angle_alpha   90.00
_cell.angle_beta   90.00
_cell.angle_gamma   90.00
#
_symmetry.space_group_name_H-M   'P 1'
#
loop_
_entity.id
_entity.type
_entity.pdbx_description
1 polymer ?
#
loop_
_entity_poly.entity_id
_entity_poly.type
_entity_poly.pdbx_seq_one_letter_code
_entity_poly.pdbx_strand_id
1 'polypeptide(L)' 'MIRIDSPAGYNGTFFKLTPPAAGKTQWTEASYSFNGANGSNPMASLTSYNGALYGTTYSGGPCNCGTVFKIQWP' A
#
# COMPACT_ATOMS: atom_id res chain seq x y z
N MET A 1 -11.88 2.05 -2.03
CA MET A 1 -11.50 1.59 -0.67
C MET A 1 -10.04 1.15 -0.71
N ILE A 2 -9.27 1.48 0.33
CA ILE A 2 -7.87 1.04 0.48
C ILE A 2 -7.82 0.15 1.71
N ARG A 3 -7.20 -1.03 1.60
CA ARG A 3 -6.98 -1.94 2.71
C ARG A 3 -5.55 -2.46 2.69
N ILE A 4 -5.02 -2.74 3.89
CA ILE A 4 -3.69 -3.33 4.10
C ILE A 4 -3.91 -4.72 4.68
N ASP A 5 -3.54 -5.76 3.94
CA ASP A 5 -3.62 -7.14 4.43
C ASP A 5 -2.20 -7.67 4.69
N SER A 6 -2.03 -8.50 5.72
CA SER A 6 -0.75 -9.16 6.05
C SER A 6 -0.86 -10.67 5.84
N PRO A 7 -0.76 -11.19 4.60
CA PRO A 7 -0.76 -12.62 4.35
C PRO A 7 0.60 -13.19 4.76
N ALA A 8 0.65 -13.86 5.92
CA ALA A 8 1.78 -14.65 6.43
C ALA A 8 3.18 -14.06 6.11
N GLY A 9 3.53 -12.98 6.80
CA GLY A 9 4.81 -12.32 6.70
C GLY A 9 4.68 -10.84 7.04
N TYR A 10 5.68 -10.28 7.70
CA TYR A 10 5.72 -8.87 8.09
C TYR A 10 5.66 -7.90 6.90
N ASN A 11 5.69 -8.39 5.66
CA ASN A 11 5.81 -7.54 4.48
C ASN A 11 4.58 -6.64 4.29
N GLY A 12 3.36 -7.16 4.37
CA GLY A 12 2.14 -6.39 4.13
C GLY A 12 1.90 -6.09 2.64
N THR A 13 0.62 -5.92 2.28
CA THR A 13 0.18 -5.64 0.92
C THR A 13 -0.86 -4.51 0.93
N PHE A 14 -0.69 -3.53 0.05
CA PHE A 14 -1.72 -2.53 -0.23
C PHE A 14 -2.63 -2.96 -1.37
N PHE A 15 -3.91 -2.63 -1.24
CA PHE A 15 -4.89 -2.79 -2.31
C PHE A 15 -5.58 -1.48 -2.64
N LYS A 16 -5.77 -1.21 -3.92
CA LYS A 16 -6.68 -0.20 -4.46
C LYS A 16 -7.85 -0.89 -5.12
N LEU A 17 -9.05 -0.51 -4.71
CA LEU A 17 -10.29 -0.92 -5.34
C LEU A 17 -10.88 0.26 -6.14
N THR A 18 -10.99 0.08 -7.45
CA THR A 18 -11.65 1.02 -8.36
C THR A 18 -13.11 0.57 -8.54
N PRO A 19 -14.09 1.46 -8.28
CA PRO A 19 -15.50 1.10 -8.40
C PRO A 19 -15.87 0.76 -9.85
N PRO A 20 -16.81 -0.16 -10.05
CA PRO A 20 -17.40 -0.40 -11.35
C PRO A 20 -18.06 0.87 -11.90
N ALA A 21 -18.14 0.96 -13.23
CA ALA A 21 -19.04 1.91 -13.88
C ALA A 21 -20.50 1.70 -13.43
N ALA A 22 -21.32 2.75 -13.50
CA ALA A 22 -22.72 2.69 -13.09
C ALA A 22 -23.45 1.49 -13.74
N GLY A 23 -24.15 0.69 -12.92
CA GLY A 23 -24.85 -0.51 -13.38
C GLY A 23 -23.97 -1.76 -13.57
N LYS A 24 -22.67 -1.70 -13.24
CA LYS A 24 -21.78 -2.87 -13.18
C LYS A 24 -21.47 -3.23 -11.71
N THR A 25 -21.07 -4.47 -11.48
CA THR A 25 -20.74 -5.00 -10.14
C THR A 25 -19.28 -5.44 -10.00
N GLN A 26 -18.51 -5.46 -11.10
CA GLN A 26 -17.13 -5.91 -11.11
C GLN A 26 -16.18 -4.79 -10.67
N TRP A 27 -15.51 -4.99 -9.55
CA TRP A 27 -14.46 -4.10 -9.05
C TRP A 27 -13.12 -4.45 -9.69
N THR A 28 -12.31 -3.44 -9.96
CA THR A 28 -10.91 -3.64 -10.35
C THR A 28 -10.01 -3.49 -9.13
N GLU A 29 -9.19 -4.51 -8.88
CA GLU A 29 -8.18 -4.51 -7.81
C GLU A 29 -6.80 -4.28 -8.41
N ALA A 30 -6.03 -3.38 -7.80
CA ALA A 30 -4.59 -3.26 -8.00
C ALA A 30 -3.89 -3.42 -6.65
N SER A 31 -2.78 -4.15 -6.60
CA SER A 31 -2.06 -4.40 -5.36
C SER A 31 -0.58 -4.07 -5.45
N TYR A 32 0.01 -3.74 -4.31
CA TYR A 32 1.44 -3.58 -4.13
C TYR A 32 1.86 -4.33 -2.87
N SER A 33 2.73 -5.33 -3.04
CA SER A 33 3.28 -6.11 -1.93
C SER A 33 4.68 -5.64 -1.61
N PHE A 34 4.95 -5.50 -0.32
CA PHE A 34 6.31 -5.38 0.13
C PHE A 34 7.03 -6.73 0.12
N ASN A 35 8.36 -6.70 0.17
CA ASN A 35 9.22 -7.88 0.14
C ASN A 35 10.38 -7.80 1.13
N GLY A 36 10.33 -6.89 2.11
CA GLY A 36 11.41 -6.64 3.05
C GLY A 36 12.44 -5.64 2.51
N ALA A 37 12.87 -5.77 1.25
CA ALA A 37 13.83 -4.85 0.66
C ALA A 37 13.22 -3.46 0.41
N ASN A 38 11.99 -3.42 -0.11
CA ASN A 38 11.23 -2.18 -0.35
C ASN A 38 10.39 -1.71 0.86
N GLY A 39 10.54 -2.36 2.00
CA GLY A 39 9.77 -2.08 3.22
C GLY A 39 9.15 -3.34 3.83
N SER A 40 8.69 -3.23 5.06
CA SER A 40 8.00 -4.26 5.83
C SER A 40 7.34 -3.61 7.05
N ASN A 41 6.21 -4.15 7.50
CA ASN A 41 5.37 -3.65 8.58
C ASN A 41 4.81 -2.24 8.31
N PRO A 42 3.98 -2.05 7.27
CA PRO A 42 3.30 -0.79 7.00
C PRO A 42 2.13 -0.54 7.97
N MET A 43 2.43 -0.37 9.26
CA MET A 43 1.42 -0.18 10.31
C MET A 43 1.00 1.28 10.50
N ALA A 44 1.72 2.22 9.90
CA ALA A 44 1.43 3.64 10.01
C ALA A 44 0.22 4.06 9.14
N SER A 45 -0.51 5.08 9.59
CA SER A 45 -1.58 5.69 8.80
C SER A 45 -1.06 6.33 7.52
N LEU A 46 -1.90 6.34 6.48
CA LEU A 46 -1.59 7.01 5.22
C LEU A 46 -1.88 8.51 5.32
N THR A 47 -1.00 9.31 4.74
CA THR A 47 -1.19 10.76 4.56
C THR A 47 -1.56 11.04 3.11
N SER A 48 -2.65 11.77 2.90
CA SER A 48 -3.03 12.25 1.56
C SER A 48 -2.45 13.64 1.31
N TYR A 49 -1.76 13.80 0.18
CA TYR A 49 -1.20 15.08 -0.23
C TYR A 49 -1.06 15.14 -1.75
N ASN A 50 -1.55 16.22 -2.38
CA ASN A 50 -1.46 16.46 -3.83
C ASN A 50 -1.82 15.26 -4.72
N GLY A 51 -2.94 14.58 -4.41
CA GLY A 51 -3.42 13.44 -5.21
C GLY A 51 -2.60 12.15 -5.06
N ALA A 52 -1.65 12.11 -4.12
CA ALA A 52 -0.90 10.92 -3.78
C ALA A 52 -1.13 10.53 -2.31
N LEU A 53 -0.91 9.26 -2.02
CA LEU A 53 -0.88 8.75 -0.65
C LEU A 53 0.56 8.43 -0.27
N TYR A 54 0.93 8.83 0.93
CA TYR A 54 2.25 8.63 1.50
C TYR A 54 2.11 7.77 2.75
N GLY A 55 3.08 6.90 2.97
CA GLY A 55 3.15 6.11 4.20
C GLY A 55 4.57 5.69 4.50
N THR A 56 4.71 5.01 5.64
CA THR A 56 5.99 4.50 6.11
C THR A 56 5.89 3.01 6.40
N THR A 57 7.03 2.33 6.27
CA THR A 57 7.21 0.97 6.78
C THR A 57 8.10 1.01 8.01
N TYR A 58 7.80 0.21 9.02
CA TYR A 58 8.61 0.15 10.24
C TYR A 58 9.98 -0.49 10.00
N SER A 59 10.06 -1.46 9.09
CA SER A 59 11.29 -2.18 8.73
C SER A 59 11.51 -2.19 7.22
N GLY A 60 12.67 -2.70 6.79
CA GLY A 60 13.13 -2.71 5.40
C GLY A 60 14.05 -1.53 5.03
N GLY A 61 14.40 -1.43 3.74
CA GLY A 61 15.35 -0.43 3.25
C GLY A 61 16.80 -0.66 3.72
N PRO A 62 17.73 0.27 3.40
CA PRO A 62 19.08 0.25 3.95
C PRO A 62 19.02 0.24 5.48
N CYS A 63 19.88 -0.55 6.13
CA CYS A 63 19.91 -0.75 7.59
C CYS A 63 18.66 -1.32 8.27
N ASN A 64 17.64 -1.77 7.53
CA ASN A 64 16.37 -2.24 8.11
C ASN A 64 15.65 -1.14 8.91
N CYS A 65 15.90 0.12 8.58
CA CYS A 65 15.44 1.30 9.32
C CYS A 65 14.03 1.78 8.90
N GLY A 66 13.39 1.07 7.97
CA GLY A 66 12.11 1.46 7.40
C GLY A 66 12.26 2.25 6.10
N THR A 67 11.14 2.48 5.43
CA THR A 67 11.08 3.23 4.17
C THR A 67 9.92 4.22 4.19
N VAL A 68 10.05 5.30 3.41
CA VAL A 68 8.91 6.15 3.02
C VAL A 68 8.51 5.72 1.61
N PHE A 69 7.24 5.44 1.39
CA PHE A 69 6.72 5.12 0.07
C PHE A 69 5.65 6.11 -0.36
N LYS A 70 5.55 6.31 -1.67
CA LYS A 70 4.52 7.11 -2.33
C LYS A 70 3.71 6.20 -3.23
N ILE A 71 2.40 6.31 -3.11
CA ILE A 71 1.45 5.71 -4.02
C ILE A 71 0.88 6.84 -4.89
N GLN A 72 1.41 6.94 -6.11
CA GLN A 72 0.87 7.81 -7.14
C GLN A 72 -0.04 6.96 -8.03
N TRP A 73 -1.32 7.29 -8.03
CA TRP A 73 -2.22 6.75 -9.03
C TRP A 73 -2.24 7.68 -10.25
N PRO A 74 -2.31 7.13 -11.47
CA PRO A 74 -2.64 7.90 -12.65
C PRO A 74 -4.08 8.44 -12.57
#